data_AF-X1LXR6-F1
#
_entry.id   AF-X1LXR6-F1
#
_cell.length_a   1.000
_cell.length_b   1.000
_cell.length_c   1.000
_cell.angle_alpha   90.00
_cell.angle_beta   90.00
_cell.angle_gamma   90.00
#
_symmetry.space_group_name_H-M   'P 1'
#
loop_
_entity.id
_entity.type
_entity.pdbx_description
1 polymer ?
#
loop_
_entity_poly.entity_id
_entity_poly.type
_entity_poly.pdbx_seq_one_letter_code
_entity_poly.pdbx_strand_id
1 'polypeptide(L)'
;MLSAGVGSFISSRFKVDLRWVVGVIVAYVALFIFTFGFVGDFIISKVLWQRFLYSILLITPLGFVMGIPFPSAIAKAKQKRKEIIPWLWAINGCTSVVGSIAAVIISIHLGFFAVIGMAALIYIAALVTYRYF
;
A
#
# COMPACT_ATOMS: atom_id res chain seq x y z
N MET A 1 3.39 -9.38 5.10
CA MET A 1 2.24 -9.86 5.89
C MET A 1 2.34 -9.45 7.36
N LEU A 2 3.45 -9.73 8.07
CA LEU A 2 3.63 -9.32 9.47
C LEU A 2 3.44 -7.80 9.68
N SER A 3 4.17 -6.99 8.91
CA SER A 3 4.10 -5.52 9.04
C SER A 3 2.68 -4.96 8.81
N ALA A 4 2.00 -5.43 7.75
CA ALA A 4 0.62 -5.04 7.46
C ALA A 4 -0.37 -5.50 8.55
N GLY A 5 -0.12 -6.64 9.18
CA GLY A 5 -0.90 -7.11 10.32
C GLY A 5 -0.78 -6.18 11.53
N VAL A 6 0.42 -5.70 11.84
CA VAL A 6 0.64 -4.73 12.93
C VAL A 6 -0.05 -3.39 12.62
N GLY A 7 0.08 -2.89 11.39
CA GLY A 7 -0.61 -1.67 10.95
C GLY A 7 -2.14 -1.79 11.07
N SER A 8 -2.68 -2.93 10.62
CA SER A 8 -4.11 -3.25 10.75
C SER A 8 -4.56 -3.28 12.21
N PHE A 9 -3.81 -3.96 13.09
CA PHE A 9 -4.13 -4.03 14.51
C PHE A 9 -4.14 -2.65 15.18
N ILE A 10 -3.14 -1.82 14.94
CA ILE A 10 -3.06 -0.47 15.52
C ILE A 10 -4.23 0.40 15.01
N SER A 11 -4.56 0.32 13.72
CA SER A 11 -5.70 1.06 13.16
C SER A 11 -7.06 0.63 13.73
N SER A 12 -7.17 -0.61 14.20
CA SER A 12 -8.39 -1.09 14.86
C SER A 12 -8.57 -0.53 16.28
N ARG A 13 -7.46 -0.08 16.91
CA ARG A 13 -7.43 0.45 18.29
C ARG A 13 -7.38 1.97 18.34
N PHE A 14 -6.76 2.62 17.37
CA PHE A 14 -6.58 4.07 17.31
C PHE A 14 -7.20 4.65 16.04
N LYS A 15 -7.85 5.82 16.16
CA LYS A 15 -8.35 6.57 15.00
C LYS A 15 -7.16 7.19 14.26
N VAL A 16 -6.75 6.58 13.15
CA VAL A 16 -5.72 7.11 12.26
C VAL A 16 -6.40 7.88 11.11
N ASP A 17 -5.94 9.09 10.82
CA ASP A 17 -6.43 9.86 9.67
C ASP A 17 -5.85 9.30 8.37
N LEU A 18 -6.74 8.83 7.48
CA LEU A 18 -6.39 8.26 6.19
C LEU A 18 -5.67 9.25 5.27
N ARG A 19 -5.84 10.57 5.47
CA ARG A 19 -5.11 11.59 4.70
C ARG A 19 -3.62 11.50 4.95
N TRP A 20 -3.22 11.34 6.21
CA TRP A 20 -1.82 11.16 6.58
C TRP A 20 -1.27 9.83 6.06
N VAL A 21 -2.05 8.75 6.16
CA VAL A 21 -1.67 7.42 5.67
C VAL A 21 -1.37 7.46 4.16
N VAL A 22 -2.29 8.02 3.37
CA VAL A 22 -2.10 8.16 1.92
C VAL A 22 -0.98 9.13 1.60
N GLY A 23 -0.85 10.24 2.32
CA GLY A 23 0.27 11.17 2.18
C GLY A 23 1.63 10.48 2.39
N VAL A 24 1.75 9.64 3.42
CA VAL A 24 2.96 8.85 3.69
C VAL A 24 3.21 7.82 2.58
N ILE A 25 2.18 7.11 2.10
CA ILE A 25 2.33 6.17 0.98
C ILE A 25 2.87 6.89 -0.26
N VAL A 26 2.24 8.01 -0.65
CA VAL A 26 2.63 8.78 -1.83
C VAL A 26 4.04 9.35 -1.68
N ALA A 27 4.37 9.95 -0.54
CA ALA A 27 5.70 10.47 -0.26
C ALA A 27 6.76 9.37 -0.28
N TYR A 28 6.45 8.19 0.29
CA TYR A 28 7.34 7.04 0.27
C TYR A 28 7.59 6.53 -1.15
N VAL A 29 6.53 6.40 -1.97
CA VAL A 29 6.66 5.99 -3.37
C VAL A 29 7.47 7.01 -4.18
N ALA A 30 7.22 8.30 -4.00
CA ALA A 30 7.98 9.37 -4.66
C ALA A 30 9.46 9.33 -4.27
N LEU A 31 9.75 9.19 -2.97
CA LEU A 31 11.11 9.04 -2.46
C LEU A 31 11.78 7.79 -3.04
N PHE A 32 11.07 6.66 -3.08
CA PHE A 32 11.58 5.43 -3.65
C PHE A 32 11.94 5.59 -5.12
N ILE A 33 11.06 6.19 -5.95
CA ILE A 33 11.34 6.44 -7.37
C ILE A 33 12.60 7.30 -7.53
N PHE A 34 12.70 8.39 -6.76
CA PHE A 34 13.82 9.32 -6.87
C PHE A 34 15.16 8.72 -6.40
N THR A 35 15.13 7.87 -5.37
CA THR A 35 16.34 7.29 -4.75
C THR A 35 16.69 5.90 -5.28
N PHE A 36 15.84 5.30 -6.12
CA PHE A 36 15.99 3.90 -6.54
C PHE A 36 17.35 3.59 -7.16
N GLY A 37 17.88 4.45 -8.03
CA GLY A 37 19.18 4.20 -8.66
C GLY A 37 20.29 4.02 -7.62
N PHE A 38 20.40 4.96 -6.69
CA PHE A 38 21.40 4.92 -5.62
C PHE A 38 21.16 3.76 -4.63
N VAL A 39 19.92 3.59 -4.16
CA VAL A 39 19.58 2.56 -3.17
C VAL A 39 19.70 1.16 -3.77
N GLY A 40 19.30 0.99 -5.03
CA GLY A 40 19.40 -0.26 -5.78
C GLY A 40 20.84 -0.69 -5.94
N ASP A 41 21.71 0.20 -6.44
CA ASP A 41 23.13 -0.07 -6.62
C ASP A 41 23.81 -0.39 -5.28
N PHE A 42 23.50 0.37 -4.23
CA PHE A 42 24.01 0.14 -2.88
C PHE A 42 23.61 -1.24 -2.35
N ILE A 43 22.35 -1.66 -2.53
CA ILE A 43 21.86 -2.97 -2.06
C ILE A 43 22.51 -4.09 -2.87
N ILE A 44 22.55 -3.98 -4.20
CA ILE A 44 23.11 -5.01 -5.09
C ILE A 44 24.59 -5.25 -4.79
N SER A 45 25.33 -4.22 -4.40
CA SER A 45 26.75 -4.33 -4.05
C SER A 45 27.02 -5.07 -2.72
N LYS A 46 25.98 -5.46 -1.97
CA LYS A 46 26.12 -6.16 -0.68
C LYS A 46 26.07 -7.68 -0.81
N VAL A 47 26.62 -8.35 0.19
CA VAL A 47 26.49 -9.81 0.35
C VAL A 47 25.03 -10.21 0.62
N LEU A 48 24.68 -11.45 0.28
CA LEU A 48 23.30 -11.93 0.22
C LEU A 48 22.47 -11.65 1.50
N TRP A 49 23.03 -11.90 2.69
CA TRP A 49 22.33 -11.65 3.95
C TRP A 49 21.98 -10.16 4.17
N GLN A 50 22.91 -9.27 3.81
CA GLN A 50 22.68 -7.83 3.89
C GLN A 50 21.60 -7.38 2.90
N ARG A 51 21.56 -7.98 1.70
CA ARG A 51 20.49 -7.70 0.71
C ARG A 51 19.11 -8.02 1.26
N PHE A 52 18.97 -9.17 1.93
CA PHE A 52 17.71 -9.53 2.60
C PHE A 52 17.36 -8.53 3.69
N LEU A 53 18.31 -8.18 4.56
CA LEU A 53 18.08 -7.25 5.64
C LEU A 53 17.61 -5.87 5.14
N TYR A 54 18.29 -5.29 4.16
CA TYR A 54 17.90 -3.99 3.59
C TYR A 54 16.56 -4.05 2.86
N SER A 55 16.28 -5.14 2.14
CA SER A 55 14.99 -5.32 1.47
C SER A 55 13.84 -5.41 2.48
N ILE A 56 14.03 -6.15 3.58
CA ILE A 56 13.06 -6.22 4.68
C ILE A 56 12.84 -4.84 5.30
N LEU A 57 13.92 -4.12 5.61
CA LEU A 57 13.85 -2.77 6.19
C LEU A 57 13.14 -1.78 5.26
N LEU A 58 13.30 -1.92 3.95
CA LEU A 58 12.65 -1.08 2.96
C LEU A 58 11.14 -1.41 2.88
N ILE A 59 10.77 -2.68 2.79
CA ILE A 59 9.37 -3.09 2.61
C ILE A 59 8.55 -2.93 3.91
N THR A 60 9.17 -3.08 5.08
CA THR A 60 8.49 -3.06 6.38
C THR A 60 7.67 -1.79 6.64
N PRO A 61 8.21 -0.56 6.58
CA PRO A 61 7.45 0.65 6.88
C PRO A 61 6.30 0.85 5.89
N LEU A 62 6.51 0.61 4.60
CA LEU A 62 5.45 0.70 3.59
C LEU A 62 4.35 -0.33 3.87
N GLY A 63 4.72 -1.57 4.16
CA GLY A 63 3.80 -2.65 4.51
C GLY A 63 2.96 -2.33 5.75
N PHE A 64 3.54 -1.65 6.75
CA PHE A 64 2.83 -1.20 7.94
C PHE A 64 1.73 -0.19 7.57
N VAL A 65 2.10 0.85 6.84
CA VAL A 65 1.17 1.94 6.46
C VAL A 65 0.08 1.42 5.53
N MET A 66 0.41 0.51 4.60
CA MET A 66 -0.56 -0.14 3.71
C MET A 66 -1.56 -1.06 4.45
N GLY A 67 -1.24 -1.52 5.66
CA GLY A 67 -2.15 -2.34 6.47
C GLY A 67 -3.31 -1.56 7.12
N ILE A 68 -3.26 -0.23 7.13
CA ILE A 68 -4.18 0.66 7.87
C ILE A 68 -5.51 0.96 7.13
N PRO A 69 -5.54 1.24 5.80
CA PRO A 69 -6.73 1.76 5.13
C PRO A 69 -7.94 0.82 5.16
N PHE A 70 -7.73 -0.46 4.87
CA PHE A 70 -8.84 -1.42 4.72
C PHE A 70 -9.57 -1.68 6.05
N PRO A 71 -8.89 -1.99 7.17
CA PRO A 71 -9.55 -2.13 8.48
C PRO A 71 -10.25 -0.84 8.94
N SER A 72 -9.64 0.32 8.68
CA SER A 72 -10.23 1.62 9.01
C SER A 72 -11.53 1.88 8.26
N ALA A 73 -11.57 1.52 6.97
CA ALA A 73 -12.78 1.63 6.14
C ALA A 73 -13.87 0.67 6.62
N ILE A 74 -13.53 -0.58 6.95
CA ILE A 74 -14.47 -1.57 7.50
C ILE A 74 -15.04 -1.11 8.86
N ALA A 75 -14.20 -0.54 9.74
CA ALA A 75 -14.65 -0.03 11.03
C ALA A 75 -15.66 1.12 10.88
N LYS A 76 -15.43 2.04 9.94
CA LYS A 76 -16.39 3.12 9.62
C LYS A 76 -17.67 2.58 8.97
N ALA A 77 -17.55 1.60 8.06
CA ALA A 77 -18.69 0.94 7.43
C ALA A 77 -19.57 0.23 8.48
N LYS A 78 -18.97 -0.44 9.46
CA LYS A 78 -19.69 -1.11 10.55
C LYS A 78 -20.55 -0.16 11.38
N GLN A 79 -20.18 1.12 11.47
CA GLN A 79 -20.94 2.15 12.18
C GLN A 79 -22.07 2.73 11.32
N LYS A 80 -21.84 2.98 10.02
CA LYS A 80 -22.82 3.62 9.13
C LYS A 80 -23.76 2.65 8.41
N ARG A 81 -23.23 1.56 7.85
CA ARG A 81 -23.95 0.58 7.02
C ARG A 81 -23.26 -0.79 7.10
N LYS A 82 -23.72 -1.67 8.00
CA LYS A 82 -23.12 -3.02 8.15
C LYS A 82 -23.33 -3.90 6.91
N GLU A 83 -24.39 -3.66 6.16
CA GLU A 83 -24.78 -4.40 4.95
C GLU A 83 -23.75 -4.32 3.82
N ILE A 84 -22.90 -3.28 3.77
CA ILE A 84 -21.87 -3.14 2.73
C ILE A 84 -20.58 -3.93 3.04
N ILE A 85 -20.43 -4.51 4.22
CA ILE A 85 -19.20 -5.22 4.62
C ILE A 85 -18.90 -6.42 3.69
N PRO A 86 -19.86 -7.30 3.33
CA PRO A 86 -19.62 -8.37 2.36
C PRO A 86 -19.17 -7.85 1.00
N TRP A 87 -19.74 -6.74 0.53
CA TRP A 87 -19.35 -6.09 -0.72
C TRP A 87 -17.91 -5.58 -0.70
N LEU A 88 -17.48 -4.98 0.42
CA LEU A 88 -16.09 -4.52 0.58
C LEU A 88 -15.09 -5.69 0.49
N TRP A 89 -15.43 -6.85 1.05
CA TRP A 89 -14.62 -8.06 0.92
C TRP A 89 -14.63 -8.62 -0.51
N ALA A 90 -15.79 -8.66 -1.17
CA ALA A 90 -15.92 -9.14 -2.54
C ALA A 90 -15.08 -8.29 -3.52
N ILE A 91 -15.16 -6.96 -3.40
CA ILE A 91 -14.37 -6.04 -4.22
C ILE A 91 -12.87 -6.20 -3.95
N ASN A 92 -12.46 -6.33 -2.68
CA ASN A 92 -11.06 -6.55 -2.33
C ASN A 92 -10.51 -7.86 -2.93
N GLY A 93 -11.31 -8.94 -2.90
CA GLY A 93 -10.96 -10.22 -3.53
C GLY A 93 -10.79 -10.09 -5.04
N CYS A 94 -11.75 -9.50 -5.73
CA CYS A 94 -11.69 -9.29 -7.18
C CYS A 94 -10.50 -8.39 -7.57
N THR A 95 -10.30 -7.29 -6.85
CA THR A 95 -9.23 -6.32 -7.13
C THR A 95 -7.84 -6.91 -6.91
N SER A 96 -7.67 -7.82 -5.94
CA SER A 96 -6.38 -8.51 -5.73
C SER A 96 -5.98 -9.39 -6.92
N VAL A 97 -6.96 -10.06 -7.54
CA VAL A 97 -6.72 -10.90 -8.73
C VAL A 97 -6.47 -10.03 -9.95
N VAL A 98 -7.39 -9.12 -10.27
CA VAL A 98 -7.28 -8.27 -11.47
C VAL A 98 -6.08 -7.35 -11.36
N GLY A 99 -5.87 -6.73 -10.19
CA GLY A 99 -4.78 -5.81 -9.92
C GLY A 99 -3.41 -6.46 -9.99
N SER A 100 -3.24 -7.71 -9.53
CA SER A 100 -1.96 -8.40 -9.66
C SER A 100 -1.61 -8.72 -11.11
N ILE A 101 -2.59 -9.17 -11.90
CA ILE A 101 -2.39 -9.42 -13.35
C ILE A 101 -2.09 -8.11 -14.08
N ALA A 102 -2.89 -7.06 -13.82
CA ALA A 102 -2.68 -5.74 -14.42
C ALA A 102 -1.30 -5.16 -14.07
N ALA A 103 -0.87 -5.28 -12.80
CA ALA A 103 0.44 -4.83 -12.36
C ALA A 103 1.58 -5.52 -13.12
N VAL A 104 1.47 -6.83 -13.37
CA VAL A 104 2.48 -7.57 -14.15
C VAL A 104 2.50 -7.09 -15.61
N ILE A 105 1.34 -7.01 -16.26
CA ILE A 105 1.22 -6.56 -17.66
C ILE A 105 1.82 -5.16 -17.82
N ILE A 106 1.41 -4.24 -16.94
CA ILE A 106 1.93 -2.87 -16.92
C ILE A 106 3.44 -2.87 -16.67
N SER A 107 3.93 -3.68 -15.73
CA SER A 107 5.35 -3.74 -15.41
C SER A 107 6.19 -4.17 -16.61
N ILE A 108 5.67 -5.09 -17.44
CA ILE A 108 6.37 -5.59 -18.63
C ILE A 108 6.42 -4.50 -19.71
N HIS A 109 5.33 -3.76 -19.92
CA HIS A 109 5.24 -2.79 -21.02
C HIS A 109 5.76 -1.39 -20.67
N LEU A 110 5.52 -0.93 -19.45
CA LEU A 110 5.79 0.43 -19.00
C LEU A 110 6.85 0.49 -17.88
N GLY A 111 7.31 -0.66 -17.39
CA GLY A 111 8.28 -0.77 -16.31
C GLY A 111 7.65 -0.71 -14.91
N PHE A 112 8.44 -1.12 -13.92
CA PHE A 112 8.02 -1.18 -12.52
C PHE A 112 7.64 0.18 -11.93
N PHE A 113 8.34 1.25 -12.33
CA PHE A 113 8.05 2.60 -11.85
C PHE A 113 6.65 3.10 -12.25
N ALA A 114 6.19 2.74 -13.46
CA ALA A 114 4.84 3.07 -13.90
C ALA A 114 3.78 2.38 -13.01
N VAL A 115 4.01 1.12 -12.62
CA VAL A 115 3.12 0.37 -11.73
C VAL A 115 2.98 1.05 -10.38
N ILE A 116 4.09 1.35 -9.70
CA ILE A 116 4.05 1.95 -8.36
C ILE A 116 3.54 3.40 -8.39
N GLY A 117 3.83 4.15 -9.46
CA GLY A 117 3.28 5.49 -9.68
C GLY A 117 1.76 5.46 -9.85
N MET A 118 1.24 4.54 -10.68
CA MET A 118 -0.21 4.36 -10.83
C MET A 118 -0.87 3.87 -9.54
N ALA A 119 -0.23 2.97 -8.78
CA ALA A 119 -0.72 2.55 -7.48
C ALA A 119 -0.88 3.76 -6.54
N ALA A 120 0.10 4.67 -6.50
CA ALA A 120 0.00 5.90 -5.71
C ALA A 120 -1.16 6.80 -6.15
N LEU A 121 -1.40 6.95 -7.46
CA LEU A 121 -2.55 7.70 -7.99
C LEU A 121 -3.89 7.05 -7.59
N ILE A 122 -3.98 5.72 -7.60
CA ILE A 122 -5.18 5.00 -7.15
C ILE A 122 -5.43 5.25 -5.65
N TYR A 123 -4.39 5.27 -4.81
CA TYR A 123 -4.54 5.62 -3.39
C TYR A 123 -5.05 7.06 -3.19
N ILE A 124 -4.60 8.02 -4.01
CA ILE A 124 -5.11 9.39 -4.00
C ILE A 124 -6.57 9.43 -4.42
N ALA A 125 -6.94 8.75 -5.50
CA ALA A 125 -8.32 8.68 -5.98
C ALA A 125 -9.26 8.05 -4.93
N ALA A 126 -8.78 7.01 -4.23
CA ALA A 126 -9.51 6.40 -3.12
C ALA A 126 -9.72 7.39 -1.96
N LEU A 127 -8.71 8.18 -1.58
CA LEU A 127 -8.83 9.19 -0.53
C LEU A 127 -9.84 10.29 -0.90
N VAL A 128 -9.77 10.77 -2.14
CA VAL A 128 -10.69 11.79 -2.66
C VAL A 128 -12.13 11.26 -2.61
N THR A 129 -12.37 10.05 -3.11
CA THR A 129 -13.69 9.42 -3.13
C THR A 129 -14.20 9.14 -1.71
N TYR A 130 -13.33 8.69 -0.81
CA TYR A 130 -13.66 8.45 0.59
C TYR A 130 -14.12 9.73 1.33
N ARG A 131 -13.61 10.90 0.95
CA ARG A 131 -14.03 12.17 1.53
C ARG A 131 -15.50 12.50 1.26
N TYR A 132 -16.08 11.95 0.20
CA TYR A 132 -17.49 12.13 -0.15
C TYR A 132 -18.44 11.15 0.59
N PHE A 133 -17.92 10.27 1.47
CA PHE A 133 -18.66 9.26 2.26
C PHE A 133 -18.60 9.47 3.79
#